data_AF-A0A7S6WR75-F1
#
_entry.id   AF-A0A7S6WR75-F1
#
_cell.length_a   1.000
_cell.length_b   1.000
_cell.length_c   1.000
_cell.angle_alpha   90.00
_cell.angle_beta   90.00
_cell.angle_gamma   90.00
#
_symmetry.space_group_name_H-M   'P 1'
#
loop_
_entity.id
_entity.type
_entity.pdbx_description
1 polymer ?
#
loop_
_entity_poly.entity_id
_entity_poly.type
_entity_poly.pdbx_seq_one_letter_code
_entity_poly.pdbx_strand_id
1 'polypeptide(L)'
;MLSPDLIKWIKNVNNNWTHKAYFDVPDEFQLHFPNHHKQNVLTTPCGEIILLFQKVDSSTDIKFTHLVTPVNDILKDHYKPQYRYSRRVKVIAQRLEKPYISKTDTSFRNINLGGVSQGNVNQIGNMKHVQEKNLLSVIQKELYDLFLPYVKNNKIFTAG
;
A
#
# COMPACT_ATOMS: atom_id res chain seq x y z
N MET A 1 -10.89 -8.79 -9.08
CA MET A 1 -11.76 -7.58 -9.11
C MET A 1 -11.48 -6.81 -7.82
N LEU A 2 -11.41 -5.48 -7.85
CA LEU A 2 -11.28 -4.68 -6.62
C LEU A 2 -12.57 -4.83 -5.81
N SER A 3 -12.44 -5.15 -4.52
CA SER A 3 -13.56 -5.24 -3.57
C SER A 3 -13.11 -4.64 -2.23
N PRO A 4 -13.98 -3.90 -1.51
CA PRO A 4 -13.62 -3.24 -0.25
C PRO A 4 -13.02 -4.19 0.79
N ASP A 5 -13.62 -5.36 0.98
CA ASP A 5 -13.25 -6.37 1.98
C ASP A 5 -11.86 -6.99 1.74
N LEU A 6 -11.34 -6.88 0.52
CA LEU A 6 -9.99 -7.32 0.17
C LEU A 6 -8.91 -6.32 0.61
N ILE A 7 -9.26 -5.06 0.91
CA ILE A 7 -8.34 -4.05 1.45
C ILE A 7 -8.11 -4.33 2.93
N LYS A 8 -7.14 -5.20 3.23
CA LYS A 8 -6.89 -5.70 4.59
C LYS A 8 -5.58 -5.23 5.18
N TRP A 9 -4.63 -4.82 4.33
CA TRP A 9 -3.27 -4.56 4.73
C TRP A 9 -2.85 -3.13 4.45
N ILE A 10 -1.87 -2.66 5.21
CA ILE A 10 -1.27 -1.36 5.00
C ILE A 10 0.25 -1.44 5.17
N LYS A 11 1.00 -0.63 4.41
CA LYS A 11 2.46 -0.56 4.50
C LYS A 11 2.97 0.84 4.20
N ASN A 12 3.94 1.30 5.00
CA ASN A 12 4.68 2.52 4.72
C ASN A 12 5.74 2.28 3.62
N VAL A 13 5.82 3.20 2.66
CA VAL A 13 6.82 3.18 1.59
C VAL A 13 7.49 4.55 1.46
N ASN A 14 8.57 4.80 2.19
CA ASN A 14 9.28 6.08 2.09
C ASN A 14 10.50 5.98 1.17
N ASN A 15 10.74 7.03 0.38
CA ASN A 15 11.99 7.27 -0.31
C ASN A 15 12.59 8.58 0.23
N ASN A 16 13.71 8.47 0.97
CA ASN A 16 14.31 9.62 1.63
C ASN A 16 15.00 10.60 0.66
N TRP A 17 15.23 10.20 -0.60
CA TRP A 17 15.86 11.05 -1.60
C TRP A 17 14.84 11.85 -2.41
N THR A 18 13.76 11.20 -2.86
CA THR A 18 12.78 11.83 -3.76
C THR A 18 11.47 12.20 -3.07
N HIS A 19 11.24 11.70 -1.85
CA HIS A 19 9.93 11.75 -1.17
C HIS A 19 8.78 11.17 -2.01
N LYS A 20 9.10 10.31 -2.99
CA LYS A 20 8.17 9.68 -3.94
C LYS A 20 8.57 8.25 -4.20
N ALA A 21 8.31 7.37 -3.25
CA ALA A 21 8.49 5.93 -3.43
C ALA A 21 7.44 5.39 -4.40
N TYR A 22 7.92 4.63 -5.40
CA TYR A 22 7.09 3.92 -6.37
C TYR A 22 6.20 4.84 -7.24
N PHE A 23 6.59 6.08 -7.51
CA PHE A 23 5.85 6.93 -8.45
C PHE A 23 6.15 6.56 -9.92
N ASP A 24 7.38 6.13 -10.19
CA ASP A 24 7.87 5.82 -11.54
C ASP A 24 8.05 4.31 -11.75
N VAL A 25 7.08 3.50 -11.27
CA VAL A 25 7.12 2.04 -11.44
C VAL A 25 6.08 1.54 -12.45
N PRO A 26 6.38 0.43 -13.14
CA PRO A 26 5.40 -0.24 -13.98
C PRO A 26 4.26 -0.87 -13.15
N ASP A 27 3.26 -1.41 -13.84
CA ASP A 27 2.09 -2.05 -13.24
C ASP A 27 2.44 -3.18 -12.26
N GLU A 28 3.58 -3.84 -12.47
CA GLU A 28 4.12 -4.83 -11.55
C GLU A 28 5.52 -4.44 -11.09
N PHE A 29 5.76 -4.42 -9.78
CA PHE A 29 7.04 -4.00 -9.24
C PHE A 29 7.42 -4.77 -7.98
N GLN A 30 8.65 -4.56 -7.53
CA GLN A 30 9.17 -5.17 -6.31
C GLN A 30 8.86 -4.29 -5.10
N LEU A 31 7.94 -4.75 -4.25
CA LEU A 31 7.67 -4.11 -2.97
C LEU A 31 8.71 -4.57 -1.95
N HIS A 32 9.63 -3.67 -1.58
CA HIS A 32 10.72 -3.98 -0.67
C HIS A 32 10.29 -4.02 0.80
N PHE A 33 10.95 -4.88 1.58
CA PHE A 33 10.82 -4.99 3.03
C PHE A 33 12.20 -4.75 3.68
N PRO A 34 12.24 -4.03 4.81
CA PRO A 34 13.46 -3.98 5.62
C PRO A 34 13.91 -5.38 6.01
N ASN A 35 15.22 -5.61 6.08
CA ASN A 35 15.77 -6.94 6.40
C ASN A 35 15.27 -7.51 7.73
N HIS A 36 15.02 -6.67 8.74
CA HIS A 36 14.50 -7.11 10.03
C HIS A 36 13.02 -7.59 9.95
N HIS A 37 12.31 -7.26 8.86
CA HIS A 37 10.97 -7.76 8.54
C HIS A 37 10.97 -8.81 7.41
N LYS A 38 12.10 -9.45 7.11
CA LYS A 38 12.21 -10.46 6.03
C LYS A 38 11.21 -11.61 6.13
N GLN A 39 10.81 -11.98 7.34
CA GLN A 39 9.83 -13.05 7.58
C GLN A 39 8.40 -12.64 7.15
N ASN A 40 8.13 -11.34 7.05
CA ASN A 40 6.80 -10.82 6.76
C ASN A 40 6.52 -10.60 5.27
N VAL A 41 7.50 -10.89 4.41
CA VAL A 41 7.41 -10.70 2.95
C VAL A 41 6.23 -11.49 2.39
N LEU A 42 5.99 -12.70 2.92
CA LEU A 42 4.91 -13.58 2.48
C LEU A 42 3.61 -13.46 3.29
N THR A 43 3.56 -12.63 4.33
CA THR A 43 2.41 -12.60 5.27
C THR A 43 1.10 -12.25 4.59
N THR A 44 1.11 -11.38 3.57
CA THR A 44 -0.11 -11.02 2.83
C THR A 44 -0.46 -12.11 1.80
N PRO A 45 -1.61 -12.77 1.85
CA PRO A 45 -2.04 -13.71 0.81
C PRO A 45 -2.21 -13.04 -0.55
N CYS A 46 -2.02 -13.79 -1.64
CA CYS A 46 -2.44 -13.33 -2.97
C CYS A 46 -3.96 -13.18 -3.02
N GLY A 47 -4.44 -12.18 -3.76
CA GLY A 47 -5.86 -11.82 -3.80
C GLY A 47 -6.27 -10.83 -2.71
N GLU A 48 -5.47 -10.66 -1.65
CA GLU A 48 -5.65 -9.57 -0.69
C GLU A 48 -4.88 -8.32 -1.13
N ILE A 49 -5.31 -7.17 -0.62
CA ILE A 49 -4.87 -5.84 -1.06
C ILE A 49 -4.12 -5.14 0.07
N ILE A 50 -2.99 -4.54 -0.32
CA ILE A 50 -2.14 -3.70 0.52
C ILE A 50 -2.32 -2.24 0.09
N LEU A 51 -2.70 -1.40 1.04
CA LEU A 51 -2.64 0.05 0.93
C LEU A 51 -1.20 0.53 1.15
N LEU A 52 -0.64 1.25 0.17
CA LEU A 52 0.66 1.90 0.31
C LEU A 52 0.50 3.37 0.68
N PHE A 53 1.20 3.79 1.73
CA PHE A 53 1.21 5.17 2.20
C PHE A 53 2.62 5.70 2.39
N GLN A 54 2.78 7.03 2.28
CA GLN A 54 4.07 7.70 2.44
C GLN A 54 3.89 9.20 2.69
N LYS A 55 4.95 9.88 3.13
CA LYS A 55 5.02 11.34 3.07
C LYS A 55 5.49 11.75 1.66
N VAL A 56 4.76 12.66 1.02
CA VAL A 56 5.04 13.14 -0.35
C VAL A 56 5.43 14.61 -0.34
N ASP A 57 6.39 15.02 -1.17
CA ASP A 57 6.79 16.43 -1.37
C ASP A 57 7.11 17.17 -0.04
N SER A 58 7.88 16.55 0.86
CA SER A 58 8.21 17.08 2.21
C SER A 58 7.02 17.37 3.15
N SER A 59 5.81 16.93 2.78
CA SER A 59 4.61 17.06 3.58
C SER A 59 4.76 16.43 4.97
N THR A 60 4.21 17.10 5.99
CA THR A 60 4.04 16.52 7.33
C THR A 60 2.94 15.47 7.35
N ASP A 61 1.95 15.61 6.46
CA ASP A 61 0.84 14.69 6.30
C ASP A 61 1.18 13.48 5.41
N ILE A 62 0.55 12.35 5.74
CA ILE A 62 0.67 11.06 5.06
C ILE A 62 -0.32 11.01 3.90
N LYS A 63 0.14 10.52 2.74
CA LYS A 63 -0.68 10.30 1.56
C LYS A 63 -0.84 8.82 1.26
N PHE A 64 -2.05 8.44 0.86
CA PHE A 64 -2.36 7.13 0.31
C PHE A 64 -2.14 7.15 -1.19
N THR A 65 -1.32 6.24 -1.69
CA THR A 65 -0.77 6.34 -3.06
C THR A 65 -1.15 5.18 -3.95
N HIS A 66 -1.16 3.95 -3.42
CA HIS A 66 -1.45 2.76 -4.21
C HIS A 66 -2.30 1.76 -3.45
N LEU A 67 -3.12 1.02 -4.19
CA LEU A 67 -3.62 -0.30 -3.83
C LEU A 67 -2.86 -1.33 -4.66
N VAL A 68 -2.21 -2.29 -4.01
CA VAL A 68 -1.44 -3.34 -4.68
C VAL A 68 -1.85 -4.73 -4.16
N THR A 69 -1.70 -5.76 -4.98
CA THR A 69 -1.88 -7.16 -4.56
C THR A 69 -0.64 -7.98 -4.89
N PRO A 70 -0.23 -8.93 -4.03
CA PRO A 70 0.88 -9.81 -4.35
C PRO A 70 0.58 -10.75 -5.52
N VAL A 71 1.63 -11.11 -6.28
CA VAL A 71 1.55 -12.06 -7.41
C VAL A 71 2.33 -13.37 -7.20
N ASN A 72 2.67 -13.69 -5.94
CA ASN A 72 3.29 -14.95 -5.49
C ASN A 72 4.78 -15.20 -5.83
N ASP A 73 5.61 -14.15 -5.86
CA ASP A 73 7.08 -14.30 -5.97
C ASP A 73 7.85 -13.57 -4.86
N ILE A 74 8.77 -14.26 -4.16
CA ILE A 74 9.83 -13.60 -3.38
C ILE A 74 11.01 -13.35 -4.32
N LEU A 75 11.50 -12.12 -4.30
CA LEU A 75 12.74 -11.76 -5.00
C LEU A 75 13.77 -11.32 -3.96
N LYS A 76 15.02 -11.72 -4.20
CA LYS A 76 16.18 -11.23 -3.44
C LYS A 76 16.91 -10.19 -4.29
N ASP A 77 16.91 -8.95 -3.85
CA ASP A 77 17.68 -7.88 -4.46
C ASP A 77 19.05 -7.80 -3.78
N HIS A 78 20.09 -8.20 -4.50
CA HIS A 78 21.47 -8.18 -4.00
C HIS A 78 22.08 -6.76 -3.98
N TYR A 79 21.49 -5.80 -4.69
CA TYR A 79 21.98 -4.44 -4.83
C TYR A 79 21.41 -3.48 -3.77
N LYS A 80 20.34 -3.87 -3.05
CA LYS A 80 19.80 -3.14 -1.90
C LYS A 80 20.04 -3.89 -0.60
N PRO A 81 21.26 -3.82 -0.01
CA PRO A 81 21.65 -4.67 1.10
C PRO A 81 20.76 -4.52 2.34
N GLN A 82 20.15 -3.35 2.60
CA GLN A 82 19.23 -3.12 3.73
C GLN A 82 17.77 -3.54 3.45
N TYR A 83 17.42 -3.76 2.18
CA TYR A 83 16.07 -4.04 1.69
C TYR A 83 16.06 -5.21 0.71
N ARG A 84 16.91 -6.21 1.00
CA ARG A 84 17.21 -7.32 0.10
C ARG A 84 15.97 -8.16 -0.20
N TYR A 85 15.01 -8.20 0.70
CA TYR A 85 13.82 -9.01 0.55
C TYR A 85 12.69 -8.17 -0.04
N SER A 86 12.18 -8.59 -1.18
CA SER A 86 11.04 -7.96 -1.83
C SER A 86 10.02 -9.01 -2.24
N ARG A 87 8.79 -8.53 -2.47
CA ARG A 87 7.72 -9.32 -3.07
C ARG A 87 7.23 -8.64 -4.32
N ARG A 88 7.04 -9.41 -5.39
CA ARG A 88 6.39 -8.87 -6.59
C ARG A 88 4.91 -8.57 -6.26
N VAL A 89 4.49 -7.37 -6.61
CA VAL A 89 3.11 -6.90 -6.45
C VAL A 89 2.63 -6.27 -7.75
N LYS A 90 1.32 -6.37 -7.99
CA LYS A 90 0.62 -5.71 -9.08
C LYS A 90 -0.19 -4.54 -8.55
N VAL A 91 -0.12 -3.39 -9.23
CA VAL A 91 -0.96 -2.22 -8.96
C VAL A 91 -2.39 -2.51 -9.38
N ILE A 92 -3.32 -2.30 -8.45
CA ILE A 92 -4.77 -2.33 -8.71
C ILE A 92 -5.28 -0.92 -8.98
N ALA A 93 -4.87 0.05 -8.17
CA ALA A 93 -5.24 1.46 -8.30
C ALA A 93 -4.10 2.34 -7.80
N GLN A 94 -3.96 3.55 -8.35
CA GLN A 94 -2.94 4.49 -7.88
C GLN A 94 -3.34 5.96 -8.04
N ARG A 95 -3.06 6.78 -7.04
CA ARG A 95 -3.22 8.23 -7.10
C ARG A 95 -1.90 8.93 -6.81
N LEU A 96 -1.23 9.37 -7.87
CA LEU A 96 0.14 9.91 -7.84
C LEU A 96 0.22 11.40 -8.16
N GLU A 97 -0.91 12.06 -8.37
CA GLU A 97 -0.99 13.49 -8.69
C GLU A 97 -1.91 14.23 -7.73
N LYS A 98 -1.80 15.55 -7.69
CA LYS A 98 -2.66 16.41 -6.85
C LYS A 98 -4.08 16.51 -7.44
N PRO A 99 -5.14 16.55 -6.60
CA PRO A 99 -5.10 16.36 -5.15
C PRO A 99 -4.80 14.91 -4.78
N TYR A 100 -3.92 14.73 -3.78
CA TYR A 100 -3.59 13.42 -3.20
C TYR A 100 -4.67 12.98 -2.22
N ILE A 101 -4.79 11.68 -1.97
CA ILE A 101 -5.61 11.14 -0.89
C ILE A 101 -4.84 11.33 0.43
N SER A 102 -5.31 12.25 1.27
CA SER A 102 -4.68 12.58 2.54
C SER A 102 -5.19 11.69 3.68
N LYS A 103 -4.32 11.30 4.60
CA LYS A 103 -4.72 10.64 5.84
C LYS A 103 -5.65 11.51 6.69
N THR A 104 -5.43 12.83 6.76
CA THR A 104 -6.24 13.73 7.59
C THR A 104 -7.67 13.87 7.08
N ASP A 105 -7.89 13.60 5.79
CA ASP A 105 -9.18 13.74 5.13
C ASP A 105 -9.96 12.42 5.06
N THR A 106 -9.52 11.40 5.81
CA THR A 106 -10.08 10.05 5.80
C THR A 106 -10.40 9.57 7.22
N SER A 107 -11.05 8.42 7.31
CA SER A 107 -11.28 7.68 8.55
C SER A 107 -9.98 7.30 9.28
N PHE A 108 -8.82 7.41 8.63
CA PHE A 108 -7.51 7.26 9.28
C PHE A 108 -7.04 8.48 10.07
N ARG A 109 -7.73 9.63 10.07
CA ARG A 109 -7.24 10.86 10.73
C ARG A 109 -6.76 10.64 12.17
N ASN A 110 -7.48 9.83 12.94
CA ASN A 110 -7.20 9.52 14.35
C ASN A 110 -6.49 8.17 14.56
N ILE A 111 -6.15 7.46 13.48
CA ILE A 111 -5.44 6.18 13.56
C ILE A 111 -3.94 6.44 13.61
N ASN A 112 -3.28 5.87 14.61
CA ASN A 112 -1.83 5.95 14.75
C ASN A 112 -1.15 4.95 13.80
N LEU A 113 -0.37 5.47 12.85
CA LEU A 113 0.42 4.66 11.90
C LEU A 113 1.91 4.53 12.30
N GLY A 114 2.31 5.03 13.47
CA GLY A 114 3.68 4.93 13.99
C GLY A 114 4.20 3.50 14.03
N GLY A 115 3.37 2.54 14.45
CA GLY A 115 3.72 1.10 14.43
C GLY A 115 3.87 0.49 13.02
N VAL A 116 3.28 1.13 12.00
CA VAL A 116 3.38 0.70 10.59
C VAL A 116 4.51 1.44 9.85
N SER A 117 4.99 2.54 10.42
CA SER A 117 5.99 3.42 9.80
C SER A 117 7.36 2.75 9.56
N GLN A 118 7.64 1.62 10.21
CA GLN A 118 8.87 0.85 10.06
C GLN A 118 8.94 0.02 8.76
N GLY A 119 8.01 0.24 7.81
CA GLY A 119 8.03 -0.42 6.50
C GLY A 119 7.57 -1.89 6.55
N ASN A 120 6.97 -2.34 7.64
CA ASN A 120 6.29 -3.63 7.71
C ASN A 120 4.89 -3.56 7.07
N VAL A 121 4.37 -4.71 6.66
CA VAL A 121 2.96 -4.87 6.32
C VAL A 121 2.17 -5.21 7.59
N ASN A 122 1.05 -4.53 7.82
CA ASN A 122 0.20 -4.72 9.00
C ASN A 122 -1.27 -4.85 8.59
N GLN A 123 -2.03 -5.66 9.33
CA GLN A 123 -3.48 -5.73 9.13
C GLN A 123 -4.16 -4.48 9.69
N ILE A 124 -5.02 -3.86 8.89
CA ILE A 124 -5.80 -2.67 9.28
C ILE A 124 -6.71 -3.02 10.47
N GLY A 125 -7.34 -4.20 10.43
CA GLY A 125 -8.23 -4.67 11.50
C GLY A 125 -7.56 -4.92 12.86
N ASN A 126 -6.22 -4.98 12.92
CA ASN A 126 -5.48 -5.18 14.17
C ASN A 126 -5.03 -3.86 14.81
N MET A 127 -5.32 -2.72 14.19
CA MET A 127 -5.01 -1.43 14.78
C MET A 127 -5.96 -1.14 15.93
N LYS A 128 -5.41 -0.80 17.11
CA LYS A 128 -6.18 -0.54 18.34
C LYS A 128 -7.42 0.34 18.12
N HIS A 129 -7.25 1.49 17.47
CA HIS A 129 -8.37 2.41 17.24
C HIS A 129 -9.41 1.87 16.25
N VAL A 130 -9.00 1.04 15.28
CA VAL A 130 -9.92 0.38 14.34
C VAL A 130 -10.80 -0.63 15.08
N GLN A 131 -10.22 -1.39 16.01
CA GLN A 131 -10.95 -2.35 16.84
C GLN A 131 -11.88 -1.65 17.83
N GLU A 132 -11.37 -0.67 18.59
CA GLU A 132 -12.14 0.07 19.60
C GLU A 132 -13.36 0.80 19.04
N LYS A 133 -13.28 1.23 17.78
CA LYS A 133 -14.33 1.99 17.10
C LYS A 133 -15.07 1.19 16.02
N ASN A 134 -14.74 -0.10 15.86
CA ASN A 134 -15.29 -0.98 14.84
C ASN A 134 -15.27 -0.37 13.42
N LEU A 135 -14.13 0.21 13.03
CA LEU A 135 -14.01 1.03 11.81
C LEU A 135 -13.61 0.24 10.55
N LEU A 136 -13.38 -1.07 10.64
CA LEU A 136 -12.77 -1.82 9.55
C LEU A 136 -13.57 -1.70 8.24
N SER A 137 -14.88 -1.97 8.28
CA SER A 137 -15.74 -1.91 7.10
C SER A 137 -15.88 -0.49 6.55
N VAL A 138 -15.92 0.52 7.44
CA VAL A 138 -15.96 1.94 7.06
C VAL A 138 -14.70 2.32 6.30
N ILE A 139 -13.53 1.98 6.83
CA ILE A 139 -12.23 2.23 6.20
C ILE A 139 -12.12 1.53 4.85
N GLN A 140 -12.50 0.25 4.80
CA GLN A 140 -12.46 -0.53 3.57
C GLN A 140 -13.33 0.07 2.47
N LYS A 141 -14.55 0.49 2.82
CA LYS A 141 -15.48 1.12 1.89
C LYS A 141 -14.97 2.49 1.43
N GLU A 142 -14.51 3.32 2.36
CA GLU A 142 -13.96 4.65 2.06
C GLU A 142 -12.74 4.56 1.13
N LEU A 143 -11.79 3.67 1.43
CA LEU A 143 -10.62 3.45 0.57
C LEU A 143 -11.02 2.95 -0.81
N TYR A 144 -11.98 2.01 -0.90
CA TYR A 144 -12.50 1.56 -2.18
C TYR A 144 -13.07 2.72 -2.99
N ASP A 145 -13.95 3.54 -2.41
CA ASP A 145 -14.60 4.64 -3.11
C ASP A 145 -13.59 5.71 -3.56
N LEU A 146 -12.58 6.00 -2.73
CA LEU A 146 -11.51 6.96 -3.04
C LEU A 146 -10.59 6.47 -4.17
N PHE A 147 -10.32 5.17 -4.25
CA PHE A 147 -9.43 4.60 -5.27
C PHE A 147 -10.15 4.14 -6.54
N LEU A 148 -11.47 3.98 -6.51
CA LEU A 148 -12.27 3.49 -7.64
C LEU A 148 -12.02 4.27 -8.95
N PRO A 149 -11.95 5.61 -8.97
CA PRO A 149 -11.67 6.37 -10.20
C PRO A 149 -10.27 6.13 -10.78
N TYR A 150 -9.37 5.55 -9.99
CA TYR A 150 -7.96 5.38 -10.31
C TYR A 150 -7.56 3.90 -10.48
N VAL A 151 -8.56 3.01 -10.57
CA VAL A 151 -8.32 1.60 -10.88
C VAL A 151 -7.66 1.50 -12.24
N LYS A 152 -6.56 0.75 -12.32
CA LYS A 152 -6.01 0.36 -13.61
C LYS A 152 -7.00 -0.61 -14.23
N ASN A 153 -7.78 -0.13 -15.19
CA ASN A 153 -8.54 -1.00 -16.07
C ASN A 153 -7.56 -2.04 -16.60
N ASN A 154 -7.84 -3.33 -16.40
CA ASN A 154 -7.20 -4.34 -17.23
C ASN A 154 -7.43 -3.86 -18.65
N LYS A 155 -6.38 -3.39 -19.33
CA LYS A 155 -6.38 -3.39 -20.78
C LYS A 155 -6.57 -4.85 -21.14
N ILE A 156 -7.82 -5.23 -21.37
CA ILE A 156 -8.16 -6.43 -22.10
C ILE A 156 -7.40 -6.23 -23.41
N PHE A 157 -6.35 -7.02 -23.64
CA PHE A 157 -5.83 -7.19 -24.97
C PHE A 157 -7.01 -7.69 -25.80
N THR A 158 -7.65 -6.80 -26.56
CA THR A 158 -8.43 -7.24 -27.70
C THR A 158 -7.41 -7.81 -28.67
N ALA A 159 -7.31 -9.14 -28.69
CA ALA A 159 -6.63 -9.85 -29.76
C ALA A 159 -7.23 -9.36 -31.08
N GLY A 160 -6.36 -8.86 -31.95
CA GLY A 160 -6.66 -8.73 -33.37
C GLY A 160 -6.65 -10.09 -34.06
#